data_AF-A0AAU7V8P9-F1
#
_entry.id   AF-A0AAU7V8P9-F1
#
_cell.length_a   1.000
_cell.length_b   1.000
_cell.length_c   1.000
_cell.angle_alpha   90.00
_cell.angle_beta   90.00
_cell.angle_gamma   90.00
#
_symmetry.space_group_name_H-M   'P 1'
#
loop_
_entity.id
_entity.type
_entity.pdbx_description
1 polymer ?
#
loop_
_entity_poly.entity_id
_entity_poly.type
_entity_poly.pdbx_seq_one_letter_code
_entity_poly.pdbx_strand_id
1 'polypeptide(L)' 'MVRYKSEDGIHDALGTLVETTPHYVVVEAKRGLVKVPAHQMITGKKVSPDLK' A
#
# COMPACT_ATOMS: atom_id res chain seq x y z
N MET A 1 -5.41 2.97 -3.01
CA MET A 1 -4.41 2.37 -3.91
C MET A 1 -3.02 2.68 -3.38
N VAL A 2 -2.16 1.66 -3.27
CA VAL A 2 -0.74 1.81 -2.93
C VAL A 2 0.11 1.31 -4.10
N ARG A 3 0.92 2.19 -4.69
CA ARG A 3 1.88 1.82 -5.75
C ARG A 3 3.23 1.49 -5.12
N TYR A 4 3.88 0.42 -5.57
CA TYR A 4 5.17 -0.01 -5.04
C TYR A 4 6.06 -0.68 -6.09
N LYS A 5 7.37 -0.67 -5.84
CA LYS A 5 8.38 -1.36 -6.63
C LYS A 5 8.76 -2.68 -5.94
N SER A 6 8.58 -3.78 -6.67
CA SER A 6 9.10 -5.11 -6.34
C SER A 6 10.31 -5.43 -7.23
N GLU A 7 10.96 -6.55 -6.98
CA GLU A 7 12.03 -7.09 -7.82
C GLU A 7 11.54 -7.32 -9.26
N ASP A 8 10.28 -7.74 -9.42
CA ASP A 8 9.65 -8.04 -10.71
C ASP A 8 9.07 -6.81 -11.43
N GLY A 9 9.12 -5.63 -10.82
CA GLY A 9 8.65 -4.39 -11.44
C GLY A 9 7.76 -3.52 -10.55
N ILE A 10 6.88 -2.74 -11.17
CA ILE A 10 5.98 -1.80 -10.48
C ILE A 10 4.59 -2.41 -10.38
N HIS A 11 4.01 -2.37 -9.18
CA HIS A 11 2.71 -2.96 -8.88
C HIS A 11 1.81 -1.97 -8.15
N ASP A 12 0.50 -2.19 -8.29
CA ASP A 12 -0.54 -1.46 -7.57
C ASP A 12 -1.31 -2.42 -6.65
N ALA A 13 -1.28 -2.16 -5.34
CA ALA A 13 -2.20 -2.75 -4.38
C ALA A 13 -3.50 -1.94 -4.40
N LEU A 14 -4.53 -2.52 -5.04
CA LEU A 14 -5.86 -1.95 -5.18
C LEU A 14 -6.81 -2.58 -4.17
N GLY A 15 -7.28 -1.78 -3.21
CA GLY A 15 -8.15 -2.25 -2.14
C GLY A 15 -8.21 -1.27 -0.97
N THR A 16 -8.69 -1.78 0.16
CA THR A 16 -8.86 -1.04 1.42
C THR A 16 -7.58 -1.09 2.22
N LEU A 17 -7.10 0.04 2.72
CA LEU A 17 -5.97 0.11 3.65
C LEU A 17 -6.47 -0.35 5.02
N VAL A 18 -5.96 -1.48 5.53
CA VAL A 18 -6.44 -2.09 6.79
C VAL A 18 -5.42 -1.97 7.93
N GLU A 19 -4.15 -1.75 7.61
CA GLU A 19 -3.11 -1.50 8.60
C GLU A 19 -2.11 -0.47 8.08
N THR A 20 -1.71 0.47 8.95
CA THR A 20 -0.70 1.47 8.63
C THR A 20 0.30 1.57 9.77
N THR A 21 1.57 1.43 9.45
CA THR A 21 2.69 1.60 10.38
C THR A 21 3.76 2.48 9.74
N PRO A 22 4.76 2.94 10.51
CA PRO A 22 5.90 3.66 9.93
C PRO A 22 6.73 2.85 8.92
N HIS A 23 6.63 1.51 8.93
CA HIS A 23 7.51 0.63 8.16
C HIS A 23 6.80 -0.10 7.02
N TYR A 24 5.47 -0.23 7.09
CA TYR A 24 4.68 -0.90 6.09
C TYR A 24 3.21 -0.50 6.16
N VAL A 25 2.49 -0.86 5.11
CA VAL A 25 1.03 -0.84 5.06
C VAL A 25 0.50 -2.21 4.66
N VAL A 26 -0.73 -2.53 5.06
CA VAL A 26 -1.46 -3.70 4.60
C VAL A 26 -2.73 -3.27 3.89
N VAL A 27 -2.91 -3.77 2.67
CA VAL A 27 -4.07 -3.51 1.82
C VAL A 27 -4.86 -4.80 1.65
N GLU A 28 -6.14 -4.80 2.01
CA GLU A 28 -7.08 -5.85 1.64
C GLU A 28 -7.48 -5.67 0.18
N ALA A 29 -6.82 -6.42 -0.71
CA ALA A 29 -7.10 -6.43 -2.13
C ALA A 29 -8.07 -7.56 -2.49
N LYS A 30 -8.63 -7.51 -3.71
CA LYS A 30 -9.56 -8.56 -4.21
C LYS A 30 -9.01 -9.99 -4.12
N ARG A 31 -7.69 -10.16 -4.17
CA ARG A 31 -7.01 -11.46 -4.15
C ARG A 31 -6.43 -11.83 -2.77
N GLY A 32 -6.71 -11.01 -1.74
CA GLY A 32 -6.21 -11.19 -0.38
C GLY A 32 -5.38 -10.00 0.11
N LEU A 33 -4.77 -10.18 1.28
CA LEU A 33 -3.96 -9.16 1.93
C LEU A 33 -2.63 -8.96 1.21
N VAL A 34 -2.29 -7.71 0.94
CA VAL A 34 -1.01 -7.29 0.35
C VAL A 34 -0.29 -6.42 1.35
N LYS A 35 0.85 -6.91 1.88
CA LYS A 35 1.74 -6.12 2.73
C LYS A 35 2.78 -5.42 1.86
N VAL A 36 2.86 -4.10 1.99
CA VAL A 36 3.79 -3.27 1.22
C VAL A 36 4.75 -2.56 2.18
N PRO A 37 6.06 -2.89 2.16
CA PRO A 37 7.09 -2.17 2.90
C PRO A 37 7.23 -0.71 2.46
N ALA A 38 7.45 0.19 3.41
CA ALA A 38 7.54 1.64 3.16
C ALA A 38 8.63 2.01 2.13
N HIS A 39 9.78 1.33 2.16
CA HIS A 39 10.88 1.58 1.23
C HIS A 39 10.58 1.14 -0.22
N GLN A 40 9.60 0.26 -0.42
CA GLN A 40 9.13 -0.17 -1.74
C GLN A 40 8.03 0.73 -2.28
N MET A 41 7.33 1.47 -1.41
CA MET A 41 6.23 2.32 -1.82
C MET A 41 6.73 3.45 -2.71
N ILE A 42 6.10 3.60 -3.88
CA ILE A 42 6.29 4.72 -4.78
C ILE A 42 5.17 5.71 -4.46
N THR A 43 5.32 6.52 -3.42
CA THR A 43 4.28 7.49 -3.04
C THR A 43 4.41 8.81 -3.77
N GLY A 44 3.32 9.24 -4.42
CA GLY A 44 3.13 10.59 -4.95
C GLY A 44 2.13 11.47 -4.16
N LYS A 45 1.33 10.91 -3.24
CA LYS A 45 0.51 11.68 -2.30
C LYS A 45 0.32 10.90 -1.00
N LYS A 46 0.58 11.53 0.15
CA LYS A 46 0.10 11.05 1.46
C LYS A 46 -1.41 10.83 1.34
N VAL A 47 -1.88 9.61 1.59
CA VAL A 47 -3.30 9.34 1.82
C VAL A 47 -3.57 9.82 3.26
N SER A 48 -4.38 10.86 3.41
CA SER A 48 -4.83 11.32 4.73
C SER A 48 -5.65 10.20 5.40
N PRO A 49 -5.41 9.87 6.67
CA PRO A 49 -6.14 8.82 7.38
C PRO A 49 -7.59 9.18 7.78
N ASP A 50 -8.12 10.33 7.34
CA ASP A 50 -9.46 10.76 7.72
C ASP A 50 -10.47 10.55 6.58
N LEU A 51 -11.25 9.47 6.66
CA LEU A 51 -12.66 9.54 6.31
C LEU A 51 -13.47 9.17 7.55
N LYS A 52 -14.08 10.21 8.14
CA LYS A 52 -15.28 10.09 8.98
C LYS A 52 -16.46 9.61 8.16
#